data_AF-A0A850C415-F1
#
_entry.id   AF-A0A850C415-F1
#
_cell.length_a   1.000
_cell.length_b   1.000
_cell.length_c   1.000
_cell.angle_alpha   90.00
_cell.angle_beta   90.00
_cell.angle_gamma   90.00
#
_symmetry.space_group_name_H-M   'P 1'
#
loop_
_entity.id
_entity.type
_entity.pdbx_description
1 polymer ?
#
loop_
_entity_poly.entity_id
_entity_poly.type
_entity_poly.pdbx_seq_one_letter_code
_entity_poly.pdbx_strand_id
1 'polypeptide(L)'
;KRLVVLGHRRQELAQVEFDLDREKLVAALRRQGYAWQAGGDPYGGEFKRWVPGADGLPRGADALLKARERALEKSNEGDLRELREELAGLDVVVRDRDKKQYWRLSDPA
;
A
#
# COMPACT_ATOMS: atom_id res chain seq x y z
N LYS A 1 5.15 -5.67 -13.14
CA LYS A 1 3.77 -5.74 -12.61
C LYS A 1 3.86 -5.83 -11.09
N ARG A 2 2.83 -5.48 -10.30
CA ARG A 2 2.89 -5.63 -8.83
C ARG A 2 1.85 -6.60 -8.32
N LEU A 3 2.27 -7.49 -7.43
CA LEU A 3 1.44 -8.35 -6.60
C LEU A 3 1.31 -7.66 -5.25
N VAL A 4 0.08 -7.47 -4.78
CA VAL A 4 -0.20 -6.97 -3.44
C VAL A 4 -0.84 -8.09 -2.65
N VAL A 5 -0.29 -8.38 -1.47
CA VAL A 5 -0.83 -9.35 -0.53
C VAL A 5 -1.54 -8.58 0.57
N LEU A 6 -2.83 -8.84 0.74
CA LEU A 6 -3.65 -8.22 1.79
C LEU A 6 -3.82 -9.20 2.96
N GLY A 7 -3.77 -8.66 4.17
CA GLY A 7 -4.11 -9.39 5.39
C GLY A 7 -5.59 -9.26 5.75
N HIS A 8 -5.99 -9.95 6.81
CA HIS A 8 -7.37 -9.96 7.30
C HIS A 8 -7.82 -8.63 7.91
N ARG A 9 -6.88 -7.78 8.33
CA ARG A 9 -7.12 -6.43 8.85
C ARG A 9 -7.11 -5.38 7.73
N ARG A 10 -7.24 -5.79 6.47
CA ARG A 10 -7.17 -4.91 5.28
C ARG A 10 -5.79 -4.26 5.06
N GLN A 11 -4.78 -4.61 5.84
CA GLN A 11 -3.41 -4.13 5.71
C GLN A 11 -2.73 -4.73 4.48
N GLU A 12 -1.78 -4.01 3.89
CA GLU A 12 -0.84 -4.59 2.92
C GLU A 12 0.25 -5.35 3.69
N LEU A 13 0.35 -6.66 3.48
CA LEU A 13 1.40 -7.51 4.05
C LEU A 13 2.66 -7.51 3.18
N ALA A 14 2.49 -7.38 1.86
CA ALA A 14 3.59 -7.29 0.93
C ALA A 14 3.16 -6.62 -0.37
N GLN A 15 4.08 -5.89 -0.98
CA GLN A 15 3.98 -5.42 -2.36
C GLN A 15 5.24 -5.84 -3.11
N VAL A 16 5.09 -6.73 -4.08
CA VAL A 16 6.22 -7.37 -4.77
C VAL A 16 6.12 -7.14 -6.27
N GLU A 17 7.21 -6.67 -6.87
CA GLU A 17 7.32 -6.66 -8.32
C GLU A 17 7.49 -8.07 -8.85
N PHE A 18 6.75 -8.41 -9.89
CA PHE A 18 6.87 -9.71 -10.54
C PHE A 18 6.83 -9.56 -12.06
N ASP A 19 7.54 -10.47 -12.71
CA ASP A 19 7.60 -10.60 -14.18
C ASP A 19 7.13 -11.98 -14.67
N LEU A 20 6.52 -12.78 -13.80
CA LEU A 20 5.91 -14.05 -14.17
C LEU A 20 4.66 -13.84 -15.02
N ASP A 21 4.31 -14.88 -15.79
CA ASP A 21 3.01 -14.97 -16.44
C ASP A 21 1.89 -14.88 -15.39
N ARG A 22 0.94 -13.98 -15.63
CA ARG A 22 -0.09 -13.66 -14.64
C ARG A 22 -1.01 -14.86 -14.39
N GLU A 23 -1.43 -15.56 -15.44
CA GLU A 23 -2.37 -16.67 -15.30
C GLU A 23 -1.73 -17.84 -14.56
N LYS A 24 -0.48 -18.17 -14.88
CA LYS A 24 0.30 -19.20 -14.16
C LYS A 24 0.51 -18.83 -12.69
N LEU A 25 0.82 -17.56 -12.40
CA LEU A 25 0.95 -17.09 -11.02
C LEU A 25 -0.37 -17.26 -10.25
N VAL A 26 -1.49 -16.82 -10.85
CA VAL A 26 -2.83 -16.93 -10.24
C VAL A 26 -3.21 -18.39 -10.00
N ALA A 27 -2.97 -19.27 -10.98
CA ALA A 27 -3.24 -20.70 -10.85
C ALA A 27 -2.41 -21.33 -9.71
N ALA A 28 -1.12 -20.96 -9.61
CA ALA A 28 -0.24 -21.43 -8.55
C ALA A 28 -0.71 -20.97 -7.16
N LEU A 29 -1.06 -19.69 -7.01
CA LEU A 29 -1.58 -19.13 -5.75
C LEU A 29 -2.87 -19.83 -5.32
N ARG A 30 -3.83 -20.01 -6.25
CA ARG A 30 -5.09 -20.71 -5.99
C ARG A 30 -4.88 -22.16 -5.56
N ARG A 31 -3.93 -22.87 -6.19
CA ARG A 31 -3.58 -24.25 -5.81
C ARG A 31 -3.03 -24.33 -4.38
N GLN A 32 -2.41 -23.26 -3.88
CA GLN A 32 -1.92 -23.15 -2.51
C GLN A 32 -2.97 -22.57 -1.54
N GLY A 33 -4.24 -22.44 -1.97
CA GLY A 33 -5.34 -21.96 -1.12
C GLY A 33 -5.47 -20.44 -1.00
N TYR A 34 -4.65 -19.66 -1.71
CA TYR A 34 -4.78 -18.20 -1.69
C TYR A 34 -5.92 -17.73 -2.58
N ALA A 35 -6.76 -16.85 -2.05
CA ALA A 35 -7.77 -16.15 -2.83
C ALA A 35 -7.10 -15.15 -3.80
N TRP A 36 -7.66 -15.01 -5.00
CA TRP A 36 -7.20 -14.05 -6.00
C TRP A 36 -8.29 -13.04 -6.35
N GLN A 37 -7.99 -11.77 -6.16
CA GLN A 37 -8.87 -10.66 -6.52
C GLN A 37 -8.48 -10.07 -7.88
N ALA A 38 -9.17 -10.48 -8.94
CA ALA A 38 -8.89 -9.99 -10.29
C ALA A 38 -9.32 -8.53 -10.50
N GLY A 39 -10.28 -8.04 -9.71
CA GLY A 39 -10.78 -6.66 -9.77
C GLY A 39 -9.86 -5.60 -9.16
N GLY A 40 -8.69 -6.00 -8.64
CA GLY A 40 -7.75 -5.11 -7.95
C GLY A 40 -7.98 -5.07 -6.45
N ASP A 41 -7.57 -3.97 -5.80
CA ASP A 41 -7.73 -3.79 -4.36
C ASP A 41 -9.22 -3.57 -4.02
N PRO A 42 -9.86 -4.47 -3.25
CA PRO A 42 -11.25 -4.31 -2.84
C PRO A 42 -11.50 -3.05 -1.99
N TYR A 43 -10.47 -2.51 -1.33
CA TYR A 43 -10.53 -1.29 -0.54
C TYR A 43 -10.12 -0.05 -1.34
N GLY A 44 -10.01 -0.17 -2.67
CA GLY A 44 -9.59 0.89 -3.57
C GLY A 44 -10.44 2.18 -3.46
N GLY A 45 -11.72 2.05 -3.11
CA GLY A 45 -12.64 3.18 -2.92
C GLY A 45 -12.43 3.97 -1.62
N GLU A 46 -11.68 3.43 -0.66
CA GLU A 46 -11.43 4.09 0.64
C GLU A 46 -10.21 5.04 0.59
N PHE A 47 -9.40 4.94 -0.45
CA PHE A 47 -8.22 5.79 -0.60
C PHE A 47 -8.61 7.24 -0.81
N LYS A 48 -8.17 8.09 0.11
CA LYS A 48 -8.29 9.54 -0.01
C LYS A 48 -6.94 10.17 -0.23
N ARG A 49 -6.91 11.26 -1.00
CA ARG A 49 -5.68 12.00 -1.29
C ARG A 49 -5.13 12.54 0.02
N TRP A 50 -3.83 12.36 0.26
CA TRP A 50 -3.18 13.01 1.37
C TRP A 50 -2.94 14.50 1.07
N VAL A 51 -3.14 15.31 2.10
CA VAL A 51 -2.72 16.71 2.16
C VAL A 51 -2.12 16.94 3.56
N PRO A 52 -1.14 17.84 3.72
CA PRO A 52 -0.57 18.15 5.02
C PRO A 52 -1.65 18.51 6.05
N GLY A 53 -1.63 17.86 7.21
CA GLY A 53 -2.62 18.10 8.27
C GLY A 53 -3.99 17.48 8.00
N ALA A 54 -4.07 16.45 7.15
CA ALA A 54 -5.30 15.73 6.91
C ALA A 54 -5.85 15.07 8.18
N ASP A 55 -7.16 15.24 8.42
CA ASP A 55 -7.85 14.65 9.56
C ASP A 55 -8.00 13.12 9.46
N GLY A 56 -8.03 12.49 10.63
CA GLY A 56 -8.23 11.06 10.80
C GLY A 56 -6.97 10.21 10.62
N LEU A 57 -5.81 10.83 10.46
CA LEU A 57 -4.53 10.13 10.50
C LEU A 57 -4.14 9.77 11.93
N PRO A 58 -3.60 8.57 12.18
CA PRO A 58 -2.98 8.21 13.45
C PRO A 58 -1.83 9.15 13.80
N ARG A 59 -1.57 9.29 15.11
CA ARG A 59 -0.47 10.12 15.60
C ARG A 59 0.86 9.67 14.98
N GLY A 60 1.59 10.62 14.38
CA GLY A 60 2.88 10.37 13.73
C GLY A 60 2.79 10.10 12.23
N ALA A 61 1.64 9.64 11.70
CA ALA A 61 1.51 9.30 10.29
C ALA A 61 1.65 10.52 9.36
N ASP A 62 1.18 11.70 9.76
CA ASP A 62 1.33 12.93 8.95
C ASP A 62 2.80 13.32 8.73
N ALA A 63 3.67 13.09 9.74
CA ALA A 63 5.11 13.37 9.61
C ALA A 63 5.78 12.41 8.62
N LEU A 64 5.43 11.13 8.66
CA LEU A 64 5.92 10.13 7.71
C LEU A 64 5.43 10.42 6.29
N LEU A 65 4.17 10.80 6.11
CA LEU A 65 3.63 11.18 4.80
C LEU A 65 4.32 12.43 4.23
N LYS A 66 4.66 13.43 5.07
CA LYS A 66 5.49 14.58 4.65
C LYS A 66 6.89 14.17 4.19
N ALA A 67 7.55 13.28 4.92
CA ALA A 67 8.85 12.76 4.51
C ALA A 67 8.74 11.99 3.18
N ARG A 68 7.66 11.22 3.04
CA ARG A 68 7.37 10.41 1.86
C ARG A 68 7.06 11.24 0.61
N GLU A 69 6.40 12.39 0.76
CA GLU A 69 6.20 13.35 -0.34
C GLU A 69 7.55 13.78 -0.94
N ARG A 70 8.53 14.11 -0.10
CA ARG A 70 9.88 14.47 -0.55
C ARG A 70 10.61 13.30 -1.21
N ALA A 71 10.40 12.08 -0.73
CA ALA A 71 10.95 10.87 -1.36
C ALA A 71 10.31 10.61 -2.74
N LEU A 72 9.02 10.87 -2.91
CA LEU A 72 8.32 10.78 -4.21
C LEU A 72 8.88 11.78 -5.22
N GLU A 73 9.14 13.02 -4.80
CA GLU A 73 9.74 14.06 -5.66
C GLU A 73 11.14 13.64 -6.15
N LYS A 74 11.93 13.02 -5.27
CA LYS A 74 13.28 12.54 -5.57
C LYS A 74 13.33 11.17 -6.23
N SER A 75 12.19 10.49 -6.38
CA SER A 75 12.09 9.10 -6.87
C SER A 75 13.00 8.13 -6.11
N ASN A 76 13.10 8.30 -4.78
CA ASN A 76 13.93 7.45 -3.92
C ASN A 76 13.13 6.20 -3.48
N GLU A 77 13.18 5.14 -4.27
CA GLU A 77 12.45 3.89 -4.01
C GLU A 77 12.82 3.21 -2.68
N GLY A 78 14.04 3.42 -2.17
CA GLY A 78 14.47 2.89 -0.87
C GLY A 78 13.68 3.54 0.27
N ASP A 79 13.74 4.87 0.36
CA ASP A 79 12.98 5.65 1.34
C ASP A 79 11.47 5.40 1.21
N LEU A 80 10.94 5.29 -0.01
CA LEU A 80 9.52 5.04 -0.24
C LEU A 80 9.06 3.69 0.33
N ARG A 81 9.94 2.68 0.32
CA ARG A 81 9.67 1.36 0.89
C ARG A 81 9.72 1.41 2.41
N GLU A 82 10.78 1.97 2.99
CA GLU A 82 10.95 2.11 4.44
C GLU A 82 9.80 2.91 5.05
N LEU A 83 9.47 4.07 4.48
CA LEU A 83 8.37 4.91 4.96
C LEU A 83 7.00 4.24 4.81
N ARG A 84 6.82 3.36 3.80
CA ARG A 84 5.59 2.57 3.68
C ARG A 84 5.48 1.53 4.81
N GLU A 85 6.58 0.88 5.17
CA GLU A 85 6.62 -0.11 6.26
C GLU A 85 6.34 0.56 7.61
N GLU A 86 6.94 1.73 7.86
CA GLU A 86 6.64 2.51 9.07
C GLU A 86 5.17 2.93 9.14
N LEU A 87 4.59 3.39 8.02
CA LEU A 87 3.17 3.73 7.93
C LEU A 87 2.27 2.52 8.15
N ALA A 88 2.64 1.34 7.64
CA ALA A 88 1.93 0.11 7.89
C ALA A 88 1.94 -0.26 9.39
N GLY A 89 3.02 0.04 10.10
CA GLY A 89 3.10 -0.08 11.56
C GLY A 89 2.15 0.85 12.34
N LEU A 90 1.62 1.88 11.68
CA LEU A 90 0.59 2.79 12.21
C LEU A 90 -0.80 2.50 11.61
N ASP A 91 -0.99 1.33 11.00
CA ASP A 91 -2.23 0.92 10.33
C ASP A 91 -2.64 1.87 9.18
N VAL A 92 -1.66 2.48 8.51
CA VAL A 92 -1.85 3.34 7.34
C VAL A 92 -1.34 2.65 6.09
N VAL A 93 -2.24 2.41 5.13
CA VAL A 93 -1.89 1.88 3.81
C VAL A 93 -1.76 3.04 2.83
N VAL A 94 -0.66 3.08 2.08
CA VAL A 94 -0.39 4.13 1.10
C VAL A 94 -0.37 3.62 -0.34
N ARG A 95 -0.90 4.45 -1.24
CA ARG A 95 -0.90 4.21 -2.67
C ARG A 95 -0.49 5.46 -3.42
N ASP A 96 0.33 5.29 -4.45
CA ASP A 96 0.79 6.39 -5.29
C ASP A 96 0.02 6.44 -6.61
N ARG A 97 -0.32 7.65 -7.03
CA ARG A 97 -0.90 7.93 -8.35
C ARG A 97 -0.46 9.31 -8.81
N ASP A 98 0.15 9.41 -9.99
CA ASP A 98 0.57 10.68 -10.61
C ASP A 98 1.40 11.58 -9.66
N LYS A 99 2.41 10.99 -9.00
CA LYS A 99 3.25 11.61 -7.96
C LYS A 99 2.51 12.15 -6.72
N LYS A 100 1.23 11.81 -6.56
CA LYS A 100 0.45 12.09 -5.35
C LYS A 100 0.33 10.81 -4.54
N GLN A 101 0.37 10.95 -3.22
CA GLN A 101 0.09 9.86 -2.31
C GLN A 101 -1.36 9.92 -1.81
N TYR A 102 -1.94 8.74 -1.70
CA TYR A 102 -3.26 8.46 -1.20
C TYR A 102 -3.12 7.51 -0.03
N TRP A 103 -4.06 7.58 0.89
CA TRP A 103 -4.04 6.74 2.07
C TRP A 103 -5.41 6.22 2.42
N ARG A 104 -5.43 5.09 3.10
CA ARG A 104 -6.57 4.54 3.83
C ARG A 104 -6.07 3.94 5.14
N LEU A 105 -7.00 3.62 6.03
CA LEU A 105 -6.67 2.88 7.25
C LEU A 105 -6.80 1.37 7.02
N SER A 106 -6.02 0.60 7.77
CA SER A 106 -6.30 -0.79 8.08
C SER A 106 -6.94 -0.90 9.46
N ASP A 107 -7.51 -2.07 9.76
CA ASP A 107 -8.02 -2.34 11.10
C ASP A 107 -6.83 -2.46 12.07
N PRO A 108 -6.92 -1.93 13.31
CA PRO A 108 -5.82 -1.94 14.28
C PRO A 108 -5.25 -3.33 14.58
N ALA A 109 -3.95 -3.39 14.88
CA ALA A 109 -3.24 -4.62 15.23
C ALA A 109 -3.68 -5.24 16.56
#